data_AF-A0A2X3WM07-F1
#
_entry.id   AF-A0A2X3WM07-F1
#
_cell.length_a   1.000
_cell.length_b   1.000
_cell.length_c   1.000
_cell.angle_alpha   90.00
_cell.angle_beta   90.00
_cell.angle_gamma   90.00
#
_symmetry.space_group_name_H-M   'P 1'
#
loop_
_entity.id
_entity.type
_entity.pdbx_description
1 polymer ?
#
loop_
_entity_poly.entity_id
_entity_poly.type
_entity_poly.pdbx_seq_one_letter_code
_entity_poly.pdbx_strand_id
1 'polypeptide(L)'
;MKMKKFFSLLMLGLALIVLAACGQKSAEDIIKTELKDSYTGYSELSGYDSLIFTGGGQELEFDKKNHKLKSGDEEVYYEVVAEDKLPKSMKGIMASHESELKDKHYFIINVGYHKDDIWGKVGDQLYGVVLTEGGKSINIFEFETGYTNDGYFNFTGEAK
;
A
#
# COMPACT_ATOMS: atom_id res chain seq x y z
N MET A 1 46.36 -8.20 -37.76
CA MET A 1 45.30 -8.80 -36.91
C MET A 1 45.30 -8.07 -35.56
N LYS A 2 44.13 -7.92 -34.95
CA LYS A 2 43.87 -7.48 -33.56
C LYS A 2 43.93 -5.96 -33.30
N MET A 3 42.76 -5.32 -33.30
CA MET A 3 42.32 -4.28 -32.35
C MET A 3 41.00 -3.65 -32.85
N LYS A 4 39.93 -4.45 -32.94
CA LYS A 4 38.57 -3.93 -33.19
C LYS A 4 37.50 -4.83 -32.54
N LYS A 5 37.60 -5.14 -31.24
CA LYS A 5 36.54 -5.91 -30.54
C LYS A 5 36.39 -5.61 -29.03
N PHE A 6 36.87 -4.48 -28.51
CA PHE A 6 36.79 -4.23 -27.05
C PHE A 6 35.88 -3.08 -26.61
N PHE A 7 35.27 -2.32 -27.52
CA PHE A 7 34.36 -1.23 -27.14
C PHE A 7 32.86 -1.55 -27.22
N SER A 8 32.49 -2.76 -27.65
CA SER A 8 31.07 -3.16 -27.73
C SER A 8 30.55 -3.88 -26.48
N LEU A 9 31.40 -4.18 -25.49
CA LEU A 9 30.99 -4.90 -24.28
C LEU A 9 30.75 -4.01 -23.06
N LEU A 10 31.03 -2.71 -23.13
CA LEU A 10 30.89 -1.80 -21.97
C LEU A 10 29.52 -1.12 -21.87
N MET A 11 28.65 -1.26 -22.88
CA MET A 11 27.29 -0.67 -22.90
C MET A 11 26.17 -1.69 -22.66
N LEU A 12 26.49 -2.92 -22.26
CA LEU A 12 25.52 -3.93 -21.81
C LEU A 12 25.57 -4.18 -20.29
N GLY A 13 26.28 -3.32 -19.54
CA GLY A 13 26.55 -3.51 -18.12
C GLY A 13 25.62 -2.78 -17.14
N LEU A 14 24.51 -2.19 -17.59
CA LEU A 14 23.59 -1.47 -16.70
C LEU A 14 22.11 -1.67 -17.07
N ALA A 15 21.73 -2.92 -17.34
CA ALA A 15 20.34 -3.34 -17.35
C ALA A 15 20.16 -4.62 -16.53
N LEU A 16 20.80 -4.69 -15.36
CA LEU A 16 20.33 -5.55 -14.28
C LEU A 16 19.28 -4.75 -13.50
N ILE A 17 18.18 -4.41 -14.16
CA ILE A 17 16.95 -4.12 -13.44
C ILE A 17 16.54 -5.48 -12.89
N VAL A 18 16.77 -5.61 -11.59
CA VAL A 18 16.39 -6.73 -10.74
C VAL A 18 15.07 -7.30 -11.27
N LEU A 19 15.12 -8.50 -11.87
CA LEU A 19 13.95 -9.36 -11.86
C LEU A 19 13.70 -9.62 -10.37
N ALA A 20 12.89 -8.76 -9.75
CA ALA A 20 12.34 -9.06 -8.46
C ALA A 20 11.60 -10.38 -8.68
N ALA A 21 12.18 -11.47 -8.16
CA ALA A 21 11.44 -12.71 -8.06
C ALA A 21 10.12 -12.34 -7.38
N CYS A 22 9.01 -12.60 -8.06
CA CYS A 22 7.64 -12.29 -7.64
C CYS A 22 7.23 -13.12 -6.41
N GLY A 23 8.03 -13.11 -5.35
CA GLY A 23 7.72 -13.67 -4.06
C GLY A 23 7.15 -12.58 -3.18
N GLN A 24 6.04 -12.85 -2.52
CA GLN A 24 5.42 -11.93 -1.57
C GLN A 24 6.43 -11.56 -0.49
N LYS A 25 6.76 -10.27 -0.36
CA LYS A 25 7.61 -9.74 0.70
C LYS A 25 6.82 -9.64 2.01
N SER A 26 7.53 -9.66 3.14
CA SER A 26 6.89 -9.35 4.43
C SER A 26 6.43 -7.90 4.45
N ALA A 27 5.36 -7.59 5.18
CA ALA A 27 4.89 -6.21 5.34
C ALA A 27 5.98 -5.27 5.87
N GLU A 28 6.83 -5.76 6.78
CA GLU A 28 7.97 -5.02 7.31
C GLU A 28 8.98 -4.66 6.20
N ASP A 29 9.31 -5.61 5.32
CA ASP A 29 10.21 -5.36 4.20
C ASP A 29 9.58 -4.42 3.16
N ILE A 30 8.29 -4.57 2.88
CA ILE A 30 7.56 -3.69 1.96
C ILE A 30 7.61 -2.24 2.48
N ILE A 31 7.28 -2.02 3.75
CA ILE A 31 7.29 -0.70 4.39
C ILE A 31 8.70 -0.10 4.37
N LYS A 32 9.74 -0.89 4.63
CA LYS A 32 11.12 -0.41 4.67
C LYS A 32 11.71 -0.11 3.28
N THR A 33 11.36 -0.89 2.26
CA THR A 33 12.08 -0.90 0.98
C THR A 33 11.29 -0.33 -0.20
N GLU A 34 9.96 -0.36 -0.14
CA GLU A 34 9.11 0.01 -1.28
C GLU A 34 8.21 1.21 -0.98
N LEU A 35 7.51 1.19 0.16
CA LEU A 35 6.60 2.26 0.56
C LEU A 35 7.34 3.61 0.62
N LYS A 36 6.88 4.56 -0.20
CA LYS A 36 7.40 5.92 -0.25
C LYS A 36 6.77 6.76 0.85
N ASP A 37 7.39 7.91 1.10
CA ASP A 37 7.00 8.77 2.21
C ASP A 37 5.71 9.52 1.90
N SER A 38 5.38 9.77 0.63
CA SER A 38 4.08 10.31 0.25
C SER A 38 3.61 9.86 -1.14
N TYR A 39 2.29 9.92 -1.33
CA TYR A 39 1.60 9.63 -2.58
C TYR A 39 0.52 10.67 -2.84
N THR A 40 0.47 11.22 -4.05
CA THR A 40 -0.63 12.08 -4.49
C THR A 40 -1.55 11.30 -5.41
N GLY A 41 -2.85 11.37 -5.17
CA GLY A 41 -3.80 10.54 -5.90
C GLY A 41 -5.24 10.99 -5.70
N TYR A 42 -6.15 10.07 -6.02
CA TYR A 42 -7.58 10.31 -6.02
C TYR A 42 -8.36 9.09 -5.54
N SER A 43 -9.43 9.31 -4.79
CA SER A 43 -10.52 8.36 -4.64
C SER A 43 -11.85 9.04 -4.90
N GLU A 44 -12.82 8.33 -5.49
CA GLU A 44 -14.14 8.91 -5.74
C GLU A 44 -14.93 9.10 -4.44
N LEU A 45 -14.81 8.14 -3.53
CA LEU A 45 -15.56 8.09 -2.27
C LEU A 45 -14.63 8.32 -1.10
N SER A 46 -15.18 8.80 0.02
CA SER A 46 -14.43 8.85 1.28
C SER A 46 -14.48 7.47 1.95
N GLY A 47 -13.46 7.17 2.74
CA GLY A 47 -13.46 5.98 3.59
C GLY A 47 -14.21 6.19 4.89
N TYR A 48 -14.35 5.12 5.66
CA TYR A 48 -14.88 5.16 7.02
C TYR A 48 -14.18 6.24 7.87
N ASP A 49 -12.85 6.25 7.86
CA ASP A 49 -12.03 7.31 8.47
C ASP A 49 -11.93 8.54 7.54
N SER A 50 -13.09 9.10 7.19
CA SER A 50 -13.26 10.13 6.14
C SER A 50 -12.43 11.42 6.29
N LEU A 51 -11.90 11.73 7.49
CA LEU A 51 -10.98 12.85 7.67
C LEU A 51 -9.59 12.55 7.11
N ILE A 52 -9.15 11.29 7.16
CA ILE A 52 -7.86 10.87 6.61
C ILE A 52 -7.97 10.30 5.20
N PHE A 53 -9.04 9.56 4.93
CA PHE A 53 -9.33 8.94 3.64
C PHE A 53 -10.45 9.70 2.96
N THR A 54 -10.14 10.92 2.49
CA THR A 54 -11.12 11.80 1.87
C THR A 54 -11.45 11.38 0.44
N GLY A 55 -12.68 11.58 0.00
CA GLY A 55 -13.03 11.59 -1.42
C GLY A 55 -12.43 12.82 -2.12
N GLY A 56 -12.12 12.68 -3.40
CA GLY A 56 -11.41 13.68 -4.19
C GLY A 56 -9.89 13.45 -4.26
N GLY A 57 -9.18 14.47 -4.73
CA GLY A 57 -7.72 14.46 -4.82
C GLY A 57 -7.09 14.76 -3.47
N GLN A 58 -6.09 13.97 -3.07
CA GLN A 58 -5.38 14.14 -1.80
C GLN A 58 -3.91 13.68 -1.89
N GLU A 59 -3.08 14.19 -0.98
CA GLU A 59 -1.73 13.67 -0.70
C GLU A 59 -1.79 12.90 0.63
N LEU A 60 -1.35 11.64 0.59
CA LEU A 60 -1.21 10.79 1.77
C LEU A 60 0.27 10.67 2.13
N GLU A 61 0.63 11.03 3.36
CA GLU A 61 2.01 10.95 3.87
C GLU A 61 2.16 9.86 4.92
N PHE A 62 3.14 8.97 4.74
CA PHE A 62 3.46 7.86 5.63
C PHE A 62 4.68 8.18 6.50
N ASP A 63 4.44 8.47 7.78
CA ASP A 63 5.49 8.45 8.80
C ASP A 63 5.73 7.01 9.27
N LYS A 64 6.55 6.30 8.52
CA LYS A 64 6.91 4.89 8.77
C LYS A 64 7.57 4.66 10.13
N LYS A 65 8.27 5.66 10.66
CA LYS A 65 8.99 5.55 11.92
C LYS A 65 8.04 5.61 13.11
N ASN A 66 7.06 6.52 13.05
CA ASN A 66 6.11 6.73 14.13
C ASN A 66 4.79 6.01 13.92
N HIS A 67 4.64 5.27 12.82
CA HIS A 67 3.43 4.55 12.44
C HIS A 67 2.22 5.50 12.29
N LYS A 68 2.40 6.58 11.54
CA LYS A 68 1.35 7.57 11.30
C LYS A 68 1.09 7.80 9.83
N LEU A 69 -0.16 8.11 9.51
CA LEU A 69 -0.64 8.48 8.19
C LEU A 69 -1.26 9.88 8.29
N LYS A 70 -0.93 10.76 7.34
CA LYS A 70 -1.45 12.13 7.27
C LYS A 70 -2.14 12.40 5.95
N SER A 71 -3.15 13.27 6.00
CA SER A 71 -3.81 13.87 4.85
C SER A 71 -4.22 15.29 5.22
N GLY A 72 -3.58 16.29 4.60
CA GLY A 72 -3.78 17.69 4.99
C GLY A 72 -3.39 17.95 6.46
N ASP A 73 -4.32 18.53 7.23
CA ASP A 73 -4.13 18.83 8.66
C ASP A 73 -4.47 17.63 9.58
N GLU A 74 -4.95 16.53 9.02
CA GLU A 74 -5.39 15.35 9.75
C GLU A 74 -4.27 14.30 9.86
N GLU A 75 -4.25 13.58 10.98
CA GLU A 75 -3.25 12.57 11.29
C GLU A 75 -3.89 11.41 12.08
N VAL A 76 -3.58 10.18 11.68
CA VAL A 76 -3.96 8.95 12.40
C VAL A 76 -2.75 8.06 12.62
N TYR A 77 -2.84 7.15 13.58
CA TYR A 77 -1.93 6.02 13.69
C TYR A 77 -2.38 4.91 12.73
N TYR A 78 -1.42 4.12 12.24
CA TYR A 78 -1.71 2.87 11.52
C TYR A 78 -0.93 1.70 12.12
N GLU A 79 -1.55 0.52 12.14
CA GLU A 79 -0.89 -0.73 12.51
C GLU A 79 -1.05 -1.75 11.39
N VAL A 80 0.02 -2.46 11.07
CA VAL A 80 -0.02 -3.57 10.13
C VAL A 80 -0.72 -4.76 10.79
N VAL A 81 -1.77 -5.27 10.12
CA VAL A 81 -2.49 -6.47 10.54
C VAL A 81 -1.98 -7.66 9.75
N ALA A 82 -1.54 -8.70 10.46
CA ALA A 82 -1.11 -9.94 9.83
C ALA A 82 -2.32 -10.71 9.25
N GLU A 83 -2.18 -11.24 8.04
CA GLU A 83 -3.26 -11.94 7.34
C GLU A 83 -3.81 -13.15 8.11
N ASP A 84 -2.95 -13.85 8.86
CA ASP A 84 -3.34 -15.00 9.67
C ASP A 84 -4.31 -14.63 10.80
N LYS A 85 -4.19 -13.41 11.34
CA LYS A 85 -5.08 -12.83 12.36
C LYS A 85 -6.41 -12.33 11.82
N LEU A 86 -6.57 -12.20 10.50
CA LEU A 86 -7.82 -11.69 9.93
C LEU A 86 -9.00 -12.63 10.22
N PRO A 87 -10.18 -12.08 10.56
CA PRO A 87 -11.40 -12.86 10.67
C PRO A 87 -11.80 -13.43 9.31
N LYS A 88 -12.59 -14.52 9.34
CA LYS A 88 -12.99 -15.25 8.11
C LYS A 88 -13.73 -14.37 7.10
N SER A 89 -14.55 -13.42 7.57
CA SER A 89 -15.24 -12.46 6.70
C SER A 89 -14.27 -11.63 5.87
N MET A 90 -13.24 -11.07 6.51
CA MET A 90 -12.22 -10.25 5.85
C MET A 90 -11.32 -11.05 4.92
N LYS A 91 -11.01 -12.31 5.26
CA LYS A 91 -10.35 -13.23 4.32
C LYS A 91 -11.18 -13.49 3.06
N GLY A 92 -12.51 -13.51 3.20
CA GLY A 92 -13.44 -13.59 2.07
C GLY A 92 -13.34 -12.37 1.14
N ILE A 93 -13.25 -11.16 1.71
CA ILE A 93 -13.05 -9.90 0.96
C ILE A 93 -11.70 -9.93 0.23
N MET A 94 -10.63 -10.39 0.87
CA MET A 94 -9.33 -10.52 0.18
C MET A 94 -9.41 -11.47 -1.02
N ALA A 95 -10.17 -12.56 -0.92
CA ALA A 95 -10.36 -13.49 -2.03
C ALA A 95 -11.14 -12.85 -3.20
N SER A 96 -12.07 -11.91 -2.95
CA SER A 96 -12.73 -11.17 -4.03
C SER A 96 -11.81 -10.16 -4.74
N HIS A 97 -10.71 -9.77 -4.09
CA HIS A 97 -9.66 -8.91 -4.66
C HIS A 97 -8.41 -9.72 -5.08
N GLU A 98 -8.52 -11.02 -5.36
CA GLU A 98 -7.37 -11.85 -5.73
C GLU A 98 -6.62 -11.26 -6.94
N SER A 99 -7.34 -10.77 -7.96
CA SER A 99 -6.74 -10.12 -9.14
C SER A 99 -5.92 -8.87 -8.79
N GLU A 100 -6.36 -8.12 -7.79
CA GLU A 100 -5.76 -6.89 -7.32
C GLU A 100 -4.55 -7.15 -6.44
N LEU A 101 -4.45 -8.33 -5.82
CA LEU A 101 -3.42 -8.69 -4.85
C LEU A 101 -2.37 -9.65 -5.41
N LYS A 102 -2.76 -10.51 -6.36
CA LYS A 102 -1.91 -11.56 -6.91
C LYS A 102 -0.67 -10.98 -7.59
N ASP A 103 0.47 -11.60 -7.29
CA ASP A 103 1.80 -11.24 -7.81
C ASP A 103 2.22 -9.78 -7.50
N LYS A 104 1.57 -9.13 -6.54
CA LYS A 104 1.89 -7.77 -6.08
C LYS A 104 2.25 -7.76 -4.60
N HIS A 105 3.03 -6.77 -4.21
CA HIS A 105 3.35 -6.55 -2.80
C HIS A 105 2.25 -5.76 -2.13
N TYR A 106 1.74 -6.28 -1.02
CA TYR A 106 0.71 -5.61 -0.26
C TYR A 106 0.86 -5.87 1.23
N PHE A 107 0.20 -5.05 2.02
CA PHE A 107 -0.01 -5.25 3.45
C PHE A 107 -1.38 -4.68 3.84
N ILE A 108 -1.86 -5.07 5.01
CA ILE A 108 -3.16 -4.62 5.52
C ILE A 108 -2.90 -3.72 6.72
N ILE A 109 -3.65 -2.63 6.81
CA ILE A 109 -3.58 -1.71 7.95
C ILE A 109 -4.93 -1.57 8.65
N ASN A 110 -4.84 -1.41 9.96
CA ASN A 110 -5.88 -0.82 10.80
C ASN A 110 -5.45 0.62 11.12
N VAL A 111 -6.39 1.56 11.19
CA VAL A 111 -6.09 2.98 11.47
C VAL A 111 -6.92 3.49 12.64
N GLY A 112 -6.41 4.51 13.34
CA GLY A 112 -7.14 5.14 14.44
C GLY A 112 -6.48 6.39 14.99
N TYR A 113 -7.28 7.30 15.53
CA TYR A 113 -6.81 8.58 16.08
C TYR A 113 -5.99 8.42 17.36
N HIS A 114 -6.20 7.33 18.11
CA HIS A 114 -5.38 6.98 19.27
C HIS A 114 -4.71 5.63 19.06
N LYS A 115 -3.40 5.58 19.35
CA LYS A 115 -2.59 4.37 19.18
C LYS A 115 -3.16 3.15 19.93
N ASP A 116 -3.61 3.36 21.16
CA ASP A 116 -4.12 2.28 22.04
C ASP A 116 -5.46 1.70 21.55
N ASP A 117 -6.16 2.40 20.65
CA ASP A 117 -7.40 1.91 20.06
C ASP A 117 -7.14 0.78 19.07
N ILE A 118 -6.02 0.85 18.34
CA ILE A 118 -5.71 -0.10 17.27
C ILE A 118 -4.64 -1.13 17.66
N TRP A 119 -3.66 -0.77 18.51
CA TRP A 119 -2.45 -1.56 18.70
C TRP A 119 -2.71 -2.99 19.22
N GLY A 120 -2.24 -4.00 18.48
CA GLY A 120 -2.43 -5.41 18.77
C GLY A 120 -3.84 -5.93 18.53
N LYS A 121 -4.72 -5.14 17.90
CA LYS A 121 -6.12 -5.49 17.65
C LYS A 121 -6.39 -5.58 16.16
N VAL A 122 -7.40 -6.38 15.80
CA VAL A 122 -7.98 -6.33 14.46
C VAL A 122 -9.18 -5.40 14.55
N GLY A 123 -9.09 -4.23 13.92
CA GLY A 123 -10.18 -3.27 13.86
C GLY A 123 -11.35 -3.79 13.02
N ASP A 124 -12.51 -3.18 13.20
CA ASP A 124 -13.72 -3.52 12.44
C ASP A 124 -13.63 -3.02 10.98
N GLN A 125 -12.81 -1.99 10.74
CA GLN A 125 -12.52 -1.46 9.42
C GLN A 125 -11.02 -1.58 9.12
N LEU A 126 -10.70 -2.21 7.99
CA LEU A 126 -9.33 -2.41 7.52
C LEU A 126 -9.16 -1.86 6.11
N TYR A 127 -7.91 -1.57 5.78
CA TYR A 127 -7.51 -1.09 4.47
C TYR A 127 -6.42 -1.99 3.89
N GLY A 128 -6.59 -2.40 2.64
CA GLY A 128 -5.54 -3.06 1.87
C GLY A 128 -4.66 -2.01 1.21
N VAL A 129 -3.34 -2.12 1.39
CA VAL A 129 -2.35 -1.24 0.75
C VAL A 129 -1.53 -2.06 -0.24
N VAL A 130 -1.71 -1.80 -1.52
CA VAL A 130 -1.04 -2.50 -2.63
C VAL A 130 -0.04 -1.58 -3.28
N LEU A 131 1.19 -2.04 -3.43
CA LEU A 131 2.26 -1.32 -4.11
C LEU A 131 2.62 -1.99 -5.43
N THR A 132 2.75 -1.17 -6.47
CA THR A 132 3.21 -1.62 -7.79
C THR A 132 4.39 -0.79 -8.26
N GLU A 133 5.07 -1.26 -9.30
CA GLU A 133 6.21 -0.56 -9.91
C GLU A 133 7.35 -0.23 -8.91
N GLY A 134 7.59 -1.11 -7.93
CA GLY A 134 8.59 -0.90 -6.88
C GLY A 134 8.20 0.20 -5.88
N GLY A 135 6.90 0.39 -5.67
CA GLY A 135 6.31 1.37 -4.78
C GLY A 135 6.13 2.75 -5.41
N LYS A 136 6.27 2.90 -6.73
CA LYS A 136 5.96 4.17 -7.40
C LYS A 136 4.47 4.44 -7.43
N SER A 137 3.65 3.40 -7.63
CA SER A 137 2.20 3.51 -7.55
C SER A 137 1.68 2.79 -6.30
N ILE A 138 0.62 3.34 -5.73
CA ILE A 138 -0.10 2.79 -4.59
C ILE A 138 -1.58 2.66 -4.93
N ASN A 139 -2.20 1.58 -4.45
CA ASN A 139 -3.64 1.46 -4.33
C ASN A 139 -4.01 1.18 -2.89
N ILE A 140 -4.92 1.98 -2.31
CA ILE A 140 -5.43 1.77 -0.96
C ILE A 140 -6.94 1.60 -1.05
N PHE A 141 -7.44 0.42 -0.70
CA PHE A 141 -8.86 0.13 -0.73
C PHE A 141 -9.38 -0.25 0.64
N GLU A 142 -10.57 0.25 0.95
CA GLU A 142 -11.31 -0.11 2.14
C GLU A 142 -11.93 -1.50 1.98
N PHE A 143 -11.85 -2.33 3.02
CA PHE A 143 -12.49 -3.64 2.98
C PHE A 143 -14.02 -3.48 2.97
N GLU A 144 -14.67 -4.09 1.98
CA GLU A 144 -16.11 -4.00 1.73
C GLU A 144 -16.94 -4.74 2.79
N THR A 145 -17.15 -4.12 3.95
CA THR A 145 -17.81 -4.72 5.12
C THR A 145 -19.34 -4.72 5.05
N GLY A 146 -19.94 -4.08 4.05
CA GLY A 146 -21.39 -4.03 3.81
C GLY A 146 -22.11 -2.82 4.40
N TYR A 147 -21.38 -1.82 4.92
CA TYR A 147 -21.99 -0.65 5.57
C TYR A 147 -22.51 0.43 4.59
N THR A 148 -22.21 0.33 3.30
CA THR A 148 -22.56 1.35 2.28
C THR A 148 -23.02 0.71 0.97
N ASN A 149 -23.97 1.38 0.31
CA ASN A 149 -24.45 1.03 -1.04
C ASN A 149 -23.80 1.90 -2.13
N ASP A 150 -23.17 3.01 -1.74
CA ASP A 150 -22.61 3.99 -2.68
C ASP A 150 -21.20 3.60 -3.16
N GLY A 151 -20.63 2.55 -2.57
CA GLY A 151 -19.28 2.05 -2.83
C GLY A 151 -18.32 2.34 -1.68
N TYR A 152 -17.06 1.97 -1.85
CA TYR A 152 -16.02 2.06 -0.82
C TYR A 152 -14.86 2.92 -1.28
N PHE A 153 -14.08 3.42 -0.32
CA PHE A 153 -12.83 4.11 -0.61
C PHE A 153 -11.89 3.21 -1.40
N ASN A 154 -11.39 3.75 -2.50
CA ASN A 154 -10.45 3.09 -3.39
C ASN A 154 -9.54 4.17 -3.98
N PHE A 155 -8.43 4.44 -3.31
CA PHE A 155 -7.47 5.47 -3.68
C PHE A 155 -6.42 4.89 -4.60
N THR A 156 -6.14 5.60 -5.69
CA THR A 156 -4.96 5.32 -6.53
C THR A 156 -4.08 6.55 -6.54
N GLY A 157 -2.78 6.37 -6.30
CA GLY A 157 -1.84 7.47 -6.22
C GLY A 157 -0.45 7.10 -6.73
N GLU A 158 0.32 8.15 -7.00
CA GLU A 158 1.70 8.07 -7.46
C GLU A 158 2.63 8.74 -6.43
N ALA A 159 3.79 8.15 -6.24
CA ALA A 159 4.81 8.65 -5.33
C ALA A 159 5.41 9.97 -5.85
N LYS A 160 5.78 10.81 -4.90
CA LYS A 160 6.45 12.11 -5.14
C LYS A 160 7.97 11.99 -5.24
#